data_AF-A0A5R2MYW0-F1
#
_entry.id   AF-A0A5R2MYW0-F1
#
_cell.length_a   1.000
_cell.length_b   1.000
_cell.length_c   1.000
_cell.angle_alpha   90.00
_cell.angle_beta   90.00
_cell.angle_gamma   90.00
#
_symmetry.space_group_name_H-M   'P 1'
#
loop_
_entity.id
_entity.type
_entity.pdbx_description
1 polymer ?
#
loop_
_entity_poly.entity_id
_entity_poly.type
_entity_poly.pdbx_seq_one_letter_code
_entity_poly.pdbx_strand_id
1 'polypeptide(L)'
;TWSTDGVINEYCEPCEAIVEGELVEVPPLEEREEFSLDGVTYEAFNTSGGLGTLAETLKGKVRTLNYRTIRYPGHAAIMKALLNDLGLRHRRDVLKDIFESALPATLQ
;
A
#
# COMPACT_ATOMS: atom_id res chain seq x y z
N THR A 1 -2.90 -16.35 -4.72
CA THR A 1 -1.99 -16.54 -3.58
C THR A 1 -1.32 -15.23 -3.28
N TRP A 2 -1.21 -14.86 -2.01
CA TRP A 2 -0.48 -13.68 -1.55
C TRP A 2 0.75 -14.13 -0.75
N SER A 3 1.76 -13.26 -0.63
CA SER A 3 2.93 -13.48 0.20
C SER A 3 2.95 -12.44 1.32
N THR A 4 3.19 -12.87 2.56
CA THR A 4 3.36 -11.97 3.72
C THR A 4 4.47 -10.96 3.46
N ASP A 5 5.59 -11.39 2.88
CA ASP A 5 6.69 -10.49 2.50
C ASP A 5 6.23 -9.45 1.47
N GLY A 6 5.39 -9.87 0.51
CA GLY A 6 4.85 -8.98 -0.52
C GLY A 6 4.02 -7.85 0.09
N VAL A 7 3.08 -8.19 0.98
CA VAL A 7 2.24 -7.20 1.67
C VAL A 7 3.07 -6.26 2.55
N ILE A 8 4.07 -6.78 3.25
CA ILE A 8 4.98 -5.94 4.06
C ILE A 8 5.73 -4.97 3.16
N ASN A 9 6.24 -5.44 2.01
CA ASN A 9 6.95 -4.61 1.04
C ASN A 9 6.04 -3.50 0.47
N GLU A 10 4.82 -3.85 0.08
CA GLU A 10 3.80 -2.93 -0.45
C GLU A 10 3.56 -1.70 0.45
N TYR A 11 3.64 -1.89 1.77
CA TYR A 11 3.39 -0.84 2.76
C TYR A 11 4.64 -0.15 3.30
N CYS A 12 5.84 -0.65 2.97
CA CYS A 12 7.10 -0.08 3.48
C CYS A 12 7.92 0.66 2.43
N GLU A 13 7.83 0.25 1.17
CA GLU A 13 8.63 0.85 0.09
C GLU A 13 7.97 2.11 -0.49
N PRO A 14 8.76 3.07 -1.01
CA PRO A 14 8.24 4.20 -1.76
C PRO A 14 7.32 3.77 -2.91
N CYS A 15 6.32 4.59 -3.21
CA CYS A 15 5.36 4.34 -4.28
C CYS A 15 5.65 5.28 -5.46
N GLU A 16 5.74 4.73 -6.66
CA GLU A 16 5.84 5.54 -7.88
C GLU A 16 4.49 6.21 -8.17
N ALA A 17 4.53 7.48 -8.57
CA ALA A 17 3.37 8.24 -9.00
C ALA A 17 3.74 9.27 -10.07
N ILE A 18 2.74 9.79 -10.78
CA ILE A 18 2.89 10.98 -11.62
C ILE A 18 2.10 12.12 -10.99
N VAL A 19 2.77 13.25 -10.73
CA VAL A 19 2.16 14.47 -10.20
C VAL A 19 2.53 15.64 -11.11
N GLU A 20 1.52 16.31 -11.65
CA GLU A 20 1.67 17.39 -12.63
C GLU A 20 2.56 17.02 -13.83
N GLY A 21 2.43 15.79 -14.31
CA GLY A 21 3.17 15.26 -15.47
C GLY A 21 4.55 14.70 -15.16
N GLU A 22 5.06 14.90 -13.94
CA GLU A 22 6.38 14.46 -13.51
C GLU A 22 6.32 13.19 -12.68
N LEU A 23 7.29 12.31 -12.91
CA LEU A 23 7.45 11.08 -12.11
C LEU A 23 8.03 11.44 -10.74
N VAL A 24 7.37 10.99 -9.68
CA VAL A 24 7.74 11.25 -8.29
C VAL A 24 7.60 9.98 -7.44
N GLU A 25 8.29 9.95 -6.30
CA GLU A 25 8.03 8.98 -5.25
C GLU A 25 7.13 9.60 -4.18
N VAL A 26 6.08 8.88 -3.80
CA VAL A 26 5.16 9.24 -2.72
C VAL A 26 5.22 8.20 -1.60
N PRO A 27 5.00 8.60 -0.34
CA PRO A 27 5.03 7.68 0.78
C PRO A 27 3.90 6.63 0.71
N PRO A 28 4.16 5.37 1.11
CA PRO A 28 3.12 4.35 1.24
C PRO A 28 2.18 4.71 2.40
N LEU A 29 0.96 4.17 2.37
CA LEU A 29 -0.09 4.39 3.39
C LEU A 29 -0.56 5.85 3.51
N GLU A 30 -0.10 6.76 2.65
CA GLU A 30 -0.54 8.15 2.60
C GLU A 30 -1.57 8.42 1.51
N GLU A 31 -2.07 9.66 1.48
CA GLU A 31 -3.17 10.10 0.62
C GLU A 31 -4.44 9.25 0.77
N ARG A 32 -4.72 8.84 2.01
CA ARG A 32 -5.91 8.05 2.35
C ARG A 32 -7.17 8.82 1.95
N GLU A 33 -7.95 8.21 1.07
CA GLU A 33 -9.30 8.64 0.74
C GLU A 33 -10.32 7.61 1.21
N GLU A 34 -11.55 8.06 1.43
CA GLU A 34 -12.68 7.20 1.77
C GLU A 34 -13.73 7.32 0.67
N PHE A 35 -14.30 6.19 0.28
CA PHE A 35 -15.36 6.15 -0.73
C PHE A 35 -16.34 5.03 -0.42
N SER A 36 -17.53 5.10 -1.01
CA SER A 36 -18.55 4.06 -0.90
C SER A 36 -18.80 3.42 -2.25
N LEU A 37 -18.86 2.09 -2.28
CA LEU A 37 -19.22 1.29 -3.45
C LEU A 37 -20.33 0.34 -3.03
N ASP A 38 -21.49 0.44 -3.69
CA ASP A 38 -22.70 -0.34 -3.41
C ASP A 38 -23.16 -0.29 -1.93
N GLY A 39 -23.02 0.89 -1.31
CA GLY A 39 -23.39 1.12 0.09
C GLY A 39 -22.38 0.58 1.11
N VAL A 40 -21.26 -0.01 0.67
CA VAL A 40 -20.15 -0.43 1.53
C VAL A 40 -19.06 0.62 1.48
N THR A 41 -18.60 1.06 2.65
CA THR A 41 -17.51 2.04 2.79
C THR A 41 -16.16 1.35 2.73
N TYR A 42 -15.23 1.97 2.00
CA TYR A 42 -13.85 1.54 1.85
C TYR A 42 -12.91 2.72 2.00
N GLU A 43 -11.63 2.42 2.24
CA GLU A 43 -10.54 3.36 2.14
C GLU A 43 -9.56 2.95 1.04
N ALA A 44 -8.98 3.94 0.36
CA ALA A 44 -7.89 3.74 -0.59
C ALA A 44 -6.70 4.62 -0.25
N PHE A 45 -5.48 4.09 -0.43
CA PHE A 45 -4.23 4.78 -0.09
C PHE A 45 -3.07 4.24 -0.92
N ASN A 46 -1.97 4.98 -0.95
CA ASN A 46 -0.80 4.65 -1.76
C ASN A 46 -0.16 3.32 -1.34
N THR A 47 0.16 2.49 -2.32
CA THR A 47 0.78 1.17 -2.14
C THR A 47 1.86 0.98 -3.20
N SER A 48 2.95 0.30 -2.87
CA SER A 48 4.08 0.15 -3.79
C SER A 48 3.92 -1.07 -4.73
N GLY A 49 4.73 -1.13 -5.78
CA GLY A 49 5.00 -2.37 -6.53
C GLY A 49 4.07 -2.74 -7.69
N GLY A 50 2.94 -2.05 -7.90
CA GLY A 50 1.97 -2.47 -8.94
C GLY A 50 1.91 -1.63 -10.22
N LEU A 51 2.69 -0.55 -10.34
CA LEU A 51 2.79 0.19 -11.62
C LEU A 51 3.78 -0.43 -12.60
N GLY A 52 4.85 -1.08 -12.12
CA GLY A 52 5.90 -1.58 -12.99
C GLY A 52 6.42 -0.49 -13.94
N THR A 53 6.51 -0.76 -15.24
CA THR A 53 6.96 0.24 -16.23
C THR A 53 5.87 1.23 -16.67
N LEU A 54 4.65 1.14 -16.12
CA LEU A 54 3.53 1.98 -16.55
C LEU A 54 3.77 3.47 -16.23
N ALA A 55 4.35 3.76 -15.07
CA ALA A 55 4.65 5.14 -14.66
C ALA A 55 5.64 5.79 -15.64
N GLU A 56 6.71 5.09 -16.01
CA GLU A 56 7.65 5.55 -17.05
C GLU A 56 6.99 5.67 -18.43
N THR A 57 6.13 4.72 -18.79
CA THR A 57 5.43 4.72 -20.08
C THR A 57 4.49 5.92 -20.24
N LEU A 58 3.88 6.37 -19.13
CA LEU A 58 2.91 7.46 -19.09
C LEU A 58 3.51 8.80 -18.65
N LYS A 59 4.79 8.85 -18.26
CA LYS A 59 5.51 10.08 -17.94
C LYS A 59 5.38 11.11 -19.07
N GLY A 60 4.98 12.34 -18.74
CA GLY A 60 4.72 13.40 -19.70
C GLY A 60 3.47 13.22 -20.60
N LYS A 61 2.73 12.11 -20.47
CA LYS A 61 1.49 11.84 -21.23
C LYS A 61 0.23 12.01 -20.40
N VAL A 62 0.33 11.86 -19.08
CA VAL A 62 -0.77 12.05 -18.12
C VAL A 62 -0.37 13.09 -17.09
N ARG A 63 -1.34 13.86 -16.58
CA ARG A 63 -1.09 14.82 -15.50
C ARG A 63 -0.95 14.13 -14.14
N THR A 64 -1.72 13.08 -13.91
CA THR A 64 -1.75 12.37 -12.62
C THR A 64 -1.86 10.86 -12.84
N LEU A 65 -1.07 10.08 -12.10
CA LEU A 65 -1.16 8.62 -12.02
C LEU A 65 -0.81 8.19 -10.60
N ASN A 66 -1.72 7.49 -9.93
CA ASN A 66 -1.51 6.94 -8.60
C ASN A 66 -1.79 5.44 -8.61
N TYR A 67 -1.08 4.68 -7.79
CA TYR A 67 -1.38 3.28 -7.51
C TYR A 67 -1.79 3.11 -6.06
N ARG A 68 -3.02 2.65 -5.88
CA ARG A 68 -3.66 2.57 -4.58
C ARG A 68 -4.26 1.19 -4.36
N THR A 69 -4.24 0.76 -3.11
CA THR A 69 -4.97 -0.42 -2.66
C THR A 69 -6.28 -0.01 -2.01
N ILE A 70 -7.30 -0.87 -2.07
CA ILE A 70 -8.60 -0.67 -1.42
C ILE A 70 -8.71 -1.62 -0.22
N ARG A 71 -9.13 -1.10 0.94
CA ARG A 71 -9.30 -1.85 2.18
C ARG A 71 -10.55 -1.41 2.94
N TYR A 72 -10.95 -2.19 3.93
CA TYR A 72 -11.99 -1.79 4.85
C TYR A 72 -11.51 -0.66 5.78
N PRO A 73 -12.41 0.23 6.23
CA PRO A 73 -12.05 1.36 7.08
C PRO A 73 -11.26 0.94 8.32
N GLY A 74 -10.16 1.64 8.59
CA GLY A 74 -9.31 1.43 9.77
C GLY A 74 -8.08 0.55 9.50
N HIS A 75 -8.00 -0.13 8.36
CA HIS A 75 -6.83 -0.93 7.98
C HIS A 75 -5.54 -0.10 7.93
N ALA A 76 -5.57 1.04 7.25
CA ALA A 76 -4.44 1.96 7.13
C ALA A 76 -3.94 2.45 8.50
N ALA A 77 -4.87 2.74 9.42
CA ALA A 77 -4.54 3.19 10.77
C ALA A 77 -3.82 2.09 11.56
N ILE A 78 -4.31 0.84 11.50
CA ILE A 78 -3.65 -0.32 12.12
C ILE A 78 -2.25 -0.51 11.53
N MET A 79 -2.13 -0.47 10.20
CA MET A 79 -0.82 -0.63 9.55
C MET A 79 0.16 0.48 9.92
N LYS A 80 -0.29 1.74 10.00
CA LYS A 80 0.55 2.86 10.46
C LYS A 80 1.00 2.67 11.91
N ALA A 81 0.11 2.25 12.80
CA ALA A 81 0.48 1.98 14.19
C ALA A 81 1.53 0.87 14.30
N LEU A 82 1.37 -0.24 13.56
CA LEU A 82 2.35 -1.32 13.54
C LEU A 82 3.70 -0.87 12.95
N LEU A 83 3.68 -0.21 11.79
CA LEU A 83 4.89 0.08 11.04
C LEU A 83 5.66 1.29 11.56
N ASN A 84 4.96 2.36 11.92
CA ASN A 84 5.56 3.63 12.33
C ASN A 84 5.64 3.73 13.86
N ASP A 85 4.51 3.62 14.56
CA ASP A 85 4.48 3.90 16.01
C ASP A 85 5.22 2.83 16.82
N LEU A 86 5.07 1.56 16.43
CA LEU A 86 5.81 0.44 17.01
C LEU A 86 7.15 0.16 16.30
N GLY A 87 7.45 0.88 15.22
CA GLY A 87 8.71 0.75 14.48
C GLY A 87 8.92 -0.60 13.78
N LEU A 88 7.88 -1.41 13.57
CA LEU A 88 8.02 -2.74 13.00
C LEU A 88 8.48 -2.73 11.53
N ARG A 89 8.40 -1.58 10.84
CA ARG A 89 9.00 -1.42 9.51
C ARG A 89 10.51 -1.70 9.47
N HIS A 90 11.19 -1.56 10.62
CA HIS A 90 12.62 -1.86 10.79
C HIS A 90 12.88 -3.28 11.32
N ARG A 91 11.82 -4.01 11.66
CA ARG A 91 11.84 -5.39 12.20
C ARG A 91 10.86 -6.27 11.41
N ARG A 92 11.07 -6.32 10.10
CA ARG A 92 10.14 -6.97 9.15
C ARG A 92 9.99 -8.47 9.42
N ASP A 93 11.04 -9.11 9.93
CA ASP A 93 11.03 -10.50 10.40
C ASP A 93 10.00 -10.73 11.52
N VAL A 94 9.95 -9.83 12.50
CA VAL A 94 8.99 -9.90 13.61
C VAL A 94 7.57 -9.64 13.10
N LEU A 95 7.38 -8.65 12.23
CA LEU A 95 6.07 -8.37 11.65
C LEU A 95 5.56 -9.55 10.82
N LYS A 96 6.44 -10.18 10.04
CA LYS A 96 6.14 -11.38 9.28
C LYS A 96 5.71 -12.54 10.18
N ASP A 97 6.48 -12.82 11.23
CA ASP A 97 6.16 -13.87 12.20
C ASP A 97 4.78 -13.65 12.86
N ILE A 98 4.49 -12.41 13.25
CA ILE A 98 3.16 -12.02 13.77
C ILE A 98 2.07 -12.32 12.74
N PHE A 99 2.26 -11.90 11.48
CA PHE A 99 1.25 -12.08 10.43
C PHE A 99 1.05 -13.56 10.08
N GLU A 100 2.11 -14.33 9.92
CA GLU A 100 2.04 -15.77 9.61
C GLU A 100 1.44 -16.59 10.76
N SER A 101 1.65 -16.16 12.01
CA SER A 101 1.11 -16.84 13.19
C SER A 101 -0.33 -16.45 13.52
N ALA A 102 -0.72 -15.18 13.28
CA ALA A 102 -1.98 -14.63 13.75
C ALA A 102 -3.05 -14.48 12.67
N LEU A 103 -2.68 -14.36 11.39
CA LEU A 103 -3.64 -14.16 10.30
C LEU A 103 -4.02 -15.49 9.66
N PRO A 104 -5.28 -15.67 9.23
CA PRO A 104 -5.71 -16.87 8.53
C PRO A 104 -4.92 -17.03 7.23
N ALA A 105 -4.17 -18.12 7.11
CA ALA A 105 -3.61 -18.53 5.83
C ALA A 105 -4.72 -19.17 4.98
N THR A 106 -4.83 -18.75 3.72
CA THR A 106 -5.51 -19.59 2.72
C THR A 106 -4.64 -20.82 2.50
N LEU A 107 -5.12 -22.00 2.93
CA LEU A 107 -4.55 -23.29 2.54
C LEU A 107 -4.52 -23.33 1.00
N GLN A 108 -3.33 -23.43 0.42
CA GLN A 108 -3.16 -23.70 -1.00
C GLN A 108 -3.24 -25.19 -1.29
#